data_AF-A0A0F8YE36-F1
#
_entry.id   AF-A0A0F8YE36-F1
#
_cell.length_a   1.000
_cell.length_b   1.000
_cell.length_c   1.000
_cell.angle_alpha   90.00
_cell.angle_beta   90.00
_cell.angle_gamma   90.00
#
_symmetry.space_group_name_H-M   'P 1'
#
loop_
_entity.id
_entity.type
_entity.pdbx_description
1 polymer ?
#
loop_
_entity_poly.entity_id
_entity_poly.type
_entity_poly.pdbx_seq_one_letter_code
_entity_poly.pdbx_strand_id
1 'polypeptide(L)'
;MAEEQKEVVAEVEAQEIVEEQAPTKEEEEKLRQERISACNKDVSAVLQKYGCSLDASVMLRAGQVIPNIQIVPVELMRQDKPT
;
A
#
# COMPACT_ATOMS: atom_id res chain seq x y z
N MET A 1 -12.54 -30.65 56.43
CA MET A 1 -11.75 -31.30 55.38
C MET A 1 -12.73 -31.45 54.20
N ALA A 2 -12.94 -30.49 53.28
CA ALA A 2 -12.01 -29.67 52.48
C ALA A 2 -10.97 -30.59 51.81
N GLU A 3 -10.90 -30.82 50.48
CA GLU A 3 -11.11 -29.95 49.31
C GLU A 3 -11.55 -30.75 48.04
N GLU A 4 -12.42 -30.11 47.23
CA GLU A 4 -12.43 -29.96 45.74
C GLU A 4 -12.07 -31.16 44.84
N GLN A 5 -13.00 -31.76 44.08
CA GLN A 5 -13.46 -31.32 42.75
C GLN A 5 -12.41 -30.60 41.89
N LYS A 6 -11.76 -31.32 40.95
CA LYS A 6 -11.31 -30.72 39.68
C LYS A 6 -11.02 -31.77 38.59
N GLU A 7 -11.69 -31.58 37.46
CA GLU A 7 -11.23 -31.86 36.07
C GLU A 7 -10.82 -33.31 35.76
N VAL A 8 -11.64 -34.18 35.17
CA VAL A 8 -12.41 -34.05 33.90
C VAL A 8 -11.56 -33.42 32.79
N VAL A 9 -11.51 -34.11 31.65
CA VAL A 9 -11.05 -33.62 30.34
C VAL A 9 -9.52 -33.59 30.12
N ALA A 10 -8.95 -34.78 29.89
CA ALA A 10 -7.74 -34.92 29.07
C ALA A 10 -8.13 -35.33 27.63
N GLU A 11 -9.27 -34.82 27.15
CA GLU A 11 -9.52 -34.66 25.73
C GLU A 11 -9.06 -33.26 25.33
N VAL A 12 -8.82 -33.11 24.03
CA VAL A 12 -8.77 -31.85 23.31
C VAL A 12 -7.36 -31.24 23.20
N GLU A 13 -6.99 -31.05 21.92
CA GLU A 13 -5.98 -30.11 21.44
C GLU A 13 -4.52 -30.58 21.38
N ALA A 14 -4.28 -31.51 20.45
CA ALA A 14 -3.28 -31.25 19.42
C ALA A 14 -3.63 -29.93 18.71
N GLN A 15 -3.37 -28.80 19.38
CA GLN A 15 -3.33 -27.49 18.75
C GLN A 15 -2.16 -27.56 17.77
N GLU A 16 -2.52 -27.75 16.51
CA GLU A 16 -1.73 -27.33 15.36
C GLU A 16 -1.30 -25.89 15.63
N ILE A 17 -0.05 -25.73 16.08
CA ILE A 17 0.59 -24.43 16.19
C ILE A 17 0.81 -24.01 14.73
N VAL A 18 -0.23 -23.45 14.12
CA VAL A 18 -0.07 -22.59 12.95
C VAL A 18 0.69 -21.39 13.51
N GLU A 19 2.02 -21.48 13.50
CA GLU A 19 2.86 -20.30 13.58
C GLU A 19 2.36 -19.37 12.49
N GLU A 20 1.59 -18.37 12.90
CA GLU A 20 1.25 -17.23 12.07
C GLU A 20 2.58 -16.57 11.74
N GLN A 21 3.20 -17.00 10.64
CA GLN A 21 4.42 -16.41 10.12
C GLN A 21 4.07 -14.98 9.77
N ALA A 22 4.41 -14.06 10.68
CA ALA A 22 4.40 -12.65 10.39
C ALA A 22 5.22 -12.45 9.11
N PRO A 23 4.65 -11.81 8.08
CA PRO A 23 5.31 -11.68 6.79
C PRO A 23 6.69 -11.04 7.01
N THR A 24 7.69 -11.62 6.37
CA THR A 24 9.03 -11.06 6.39
C THR A 24 9.02 -9.67 5.77
N LYS A 25 9.96 -8.79 6.14
CA LYS A 25 10.05 -7.43 5.57
C LYS A 25 10.07 -7.42 4.03
N GLU A 26 10.65 -8.46 3.42
CA GLU A 26 10.68 -8.63 1.97
C GLU A 26 9.30 -8.98 1.39
N GLU A 27 8.50 -9.79 2.07
CA GLU A 27 7.12 -10.11 1.67
C GLU A 27 6.20 -8.90 1.85
N GLU A 28 6.35 -8.13 2.93
CA GLU A 28 5.63 -6.88 3.14
C GLU A 28 5.93 -5.86 2.04
N GLU A 29 7.20 -5.75 1.62
CA GLU A 29 7.60 -4.84 0.55
C GLU A 29 7.03 -5.27 -0.80
N LYS A 30 7.01 -6.57 -1.10
CA LYS A 30 6.36 -7.11 -2.31
C LYS A 30 4.86 -6.83 -2.32
N LEU A 31 4.15 -7.14 -1.25
CA LEU A 31 2.72 -6.85 -1.11
C LEU A 31 2.43 -5.35 -1.27
N ARG A 32 3.29 -4.49 -0.72
CA ARG A 32 3.20 -3.05 -0.89
C ARG A 32 3.39 -2.64 -2.36
N GLN A 33 4.41 -3.16 -3.04
CA GLN A 33 4.66 -2.86 -4.46
C GLN A 33 3.52 -3.33 -5.36
N GLU A 34 2.94 -4.50 -5.10
CA GLU A 34 1.78 -5.02 -5.83
C GLU A 34 0.57 -4.09 -5.69
N ARG A 35 0.27 -3.65 -4.46
CA ARG A 35 -0.82 -2.68 -4.21
C ARG A 35 -0.60 -1.35 -4.92
N ILE A 36 0.63 -0.84 -4.89
CA ILE A 36 1.00 0.40 -5.60
C ILE A 36 0.84 0.21 -7.11
N SER A 37 1.30 -0.92 -7.65
CA SER A 37 1.21 -1.24 -9.08
C SER A 37 -0.23 -1.35 -9.56
N ALA A 38 -1.10 -2.04 -8.80
CA ALA A 38 -2.52 -2.12 -9.09
C ALA A 38 -3.18 -0.73 -9.10
N CYS A 39 -2.94 0.07 -8.06
CA CYS A 39 -3.47 1.43 -7.96
C CYS A 39 -2.99 2.31 -9.13
N ASN A 40 -1.71 2.24 -9.50
CA ASN A 40 -1.15 3.00 -10.61
C ASN A 40 -1.81 2.64 -11.95
N LYS A 41 -2.13 1.36 -12.17
CA LYS A 41 -2.83 0.92 -13.39
C LYS A 41 -4.23 1.51 -13.46
N ASP A 42 -4.99 1.46 -12.37
CA ASP A 42 -6.36 1.98 -12.32
C ASP A 42 -6.38 3.51 -12.54
N VAL A 43 -5.50 4.22 -11.84
CA VAL A 43 -5.34 5.68 -11.98
C VAL A 43 -4.96 6.03 -13.42
N SER A 44 -4.00 5.33 -14.01
CA SER A 44 -3.56 5.56 -15.39
C SER A 44 -4.68 5.33 -16.40
N ALA A 45 -5.49 4.28 -16.21
CA ALA A 45 -6.63 3.99 -17.09
C ALA A 45 -7.69 5.11 -17.05
N VAL A 46 -7.97 5.65 -15.86
CA VAL A 46 -8.88 6.78 -15.70
C VAL A 46 -8.31 8.04 -16.34
N LEU A 47 -7.05 8.37 -16.09
CA LEU A 47 -6.40 9.55 -16.65
C LEU A 47 -6.37 9.50 -18.19
N GLN A 48 -6.02 8.36 -18.76
CA GLN A 48 -6.04 8.15 -20.21
C GLN A 48 -7.44 8.32 -20.81
N LYS A 49 -8.49 7.80 -20.15
CA LYS A 49 -9.88 7.94 -20.59
C LYS A 49 -10.30 9.40 -20.75
N TYR A 50 -9.79 10.29 -19.89
CA TYR A 50 -10.13 11.72 -19.90
C TYR A 50 -9.07 12.60 -20.57
N GLY A 51 -8.03 12.02 -21.17
CA GLY A 51 -6.96 12.81 -21.79
C GLY A 51 -6.12 13.61 -20.80
N CYS A 52 -6.02 13.14 -19.56
CA CYS A 52 -5.25 13.78 -18.50
C CYS A 52 -3.96 13.02 -18.17
N SER A 53 -3.06 13.68 -17.47
CA SER A 53 -1.83 13.13 -16.90
C SER A 53 -1.66 13.64 -15.47
N LEU A 54 -0.86 12.94 -14.67
CA LEU A 54 -0.53 13.33 -13.31
C LEU A 54 0.86 13.98 -13.32
N ASP A 55 0.91 15.28 -13.02
CA ASP A 55 2.15 16.02 -12.81
C ASP A 55 2.51 15.98 -11.33
N ALA A 56 3.69 15.49 -11.00
CA ALA A 56 4.20 15.42 -9.64
C ALA A 56 5.55 16.12 -9.58
N SER A 57 5.59 17.22 -8.83
CA SER A 57 6.79 18.02 -8.59
C SER A 57 7.00 18.23 -7.10
N VAL A 58 8.22 18.60 -6.73
CA VAL A 58 8.57 18.92 -5.34
C VAL A 58 9.09 20.34 -5.29
N MET A 59 8.46 21.17 -4.46
CA MET A 59 8.93 22.50 -4.15
C MET A 59 9.73 22.48 -2.86
N LEU A 60 10.99 22.88 -2.95
CA LEU A 60 11.88 22.98 -1.79
C LEU A 60 11.82 24.38 -1.19
N ARG A 61 11.60 24.47 0.12
CA ARG A 61 11.75 25.69 0.92
C ARG A 61 12.70 25.39 2.09
N ALA A 62 13.25 26.42 2.71
CA ALA A 62 14.19 26.25 3.82
C ALA A 62 13.57 25.37 4.92
N GLY A 63 14.12 24.16 5.11
CA GLY A 63 13.64 23.17 6.06
C GLY A 63 12.31 22.48 5.70
N GLN A 64 11.76 22.68 4.50
CA GLN A 64 10.47 22.12 4.08
C GLN A 64 10.54 21.48 2.69
N VAL A 65 9.95 20.30 2.57
CA VAL A 65 9.72 19.61 1.30
C VAL A 65 8.23 19.61 1.02
N ILE A 66 7.79 20.35 -0.01
CA ILE A 66 6.37 20.52 -0.33
C ILE A 66 6.07 19.73 -1.61
N PRO A 67 5.34 18.60 -1.52
CA PRO A 67 4.88 17.91 -2.71
C PRO A 67 3.79 18.73 -3.41
N ASN A 68 3.88 18.84 -4.72
CA ASN A 68 2.87 19.44 -5.58
C ASN A 68 2.42 18.39 -6.60
N ILE A 69 1.17 17.93 -6.47
CA ILE A 69 0.60 16.89 -7.33
C ILE A 69 -0.65 17.47 -7.99
N GLN A 70 -0.68 17.47 -9.32
CA GLN A 70 -1.76 18.05 -10.11
C GLN A 70 -2.18 17.11 -11.24
N ILE A 71 -3.46 17.15 -11.61
CA ILE A 71 -3.96 16.47 -12.80
C ILE A 71 -4.04 17.52 -13.90
N VAL A 72 -3.32 17.31 -14.99
CA VAL A 72 -3.23 18.25 -16.11
C VAL A 72 -3.65 17.58 -17.42
N PRO A 73 -4.39 18.29 -18.29
CA PRO A 73 -4.63 17.84 -19.66
C PRO A 73 -3.32 17.53 -20.41
N VAL A 74 -3.30 16.44 -21.17
CA VAL A 74 -2.12 16.00 -21.93
C VAL A 74 -1.73 17.03 -23.00
N GLU A 75 -2.68 17.82 -23.52
CA GLU A 75 -2.40 18.87 -24.50
C GLU A 75 -1.49 19.97 -23.93
N LEU A 76 -1.65 20.31 -22.65
CA LEU A 76 -0.86 21.36 -21.99
C LEU A 76 0.58 20.91 -21.76
N MET A 77 0.81 19.62 -21.45
CA MET A 77 2.16 19.07 -21.28
C MET A 77 3.00 19.08 -22.57
N ARG A 78 2.39 19.16 -23.75
CA ARG A 78 3.12 19.16 -25.04
C ARG A 78 3.66 20.53 -25.44
N GLN A 79 3.13 21.61 -24.85
CA GLN A 79 3.51 22.98 -25.20
C GLN A 79 4.82 23.44 -24.53
N ASP A 80 5.25 22.79 -23.44
CA ASP A 80 6.46 23.13 -22.69
C ASP A 80 7.76 22.48 -23.22
N LYS A 81 7.75 21.84 -24.40
CA LYS A 81 8.99 21.34 -25.02
C LYS A 81 9.61 22.41 -25.93
N PRO A 82 10.80 22.96 -25.62
CA PRO A 82 11.49 23.87 -26.53
C PRO A 82 11.87 23.09 -27.80
N THR A 83 11.65 23.73 -28.96
CA THR A 83 12.09 23.25 -30.28
C THR A 83 13.56 23.60 -30.52
#